data_AF-V8CPZ1-F1
#
_entry.id   AF-V8CPZ1-F1
#
_cell.length_a   1.000
_cell.length_b   1.000
_cell.length_c   1.000
_cell.angle_alpha   90.00
_cell.angle_beta   90.00
_cell.angle_gamma   90.00
#
_symmetry.space_group_name_H-M   'P 1'
#
loop_
_entity.id
_entity.type
_entity.pdbx_description
1 polymer ?
#
loop_
_entity_poly.entity_id
_entity_poly.type
_entity_poly.pdbx_seq_one_letter_code
_entity_poly.pdbx_strand_id
1 'polypeptide(L)'
;MPYLDQQPEDTWQKRLFDKLKNMEDKLDRLLVLREQEVDTTIHPPLKPEYLDIIDVSKILKVEQKTIYNWVWAGKIPYLKANGRLLFLREEIDEMLRKRDGW
;
A
#
# COMPACT_ATOMS: atom_id res chain seq x y z
N MET A 1 7.08 43.09 57.49
CA MET A 1 6.81 42.91 56.04
C MET A 1 7.40 41.57 55.62
N PRO A 2 6.62 40.47 55.58
CA PRO A 2 7.15 39.21 55.09
C PRO A 2 7.13 39.19 53.56
N TYR A 3 8.22 38.68 53.01
CA TYR A 3 8.57 38.60 51.60
C TYR A 3 7.77 37.51 50.87
N LEU A 4 7.31 37.86 49.66
CA LEU A 4 7.18 37.01 48.46
C LEU A 4 6.61 35.59 48.66
N ASP A 5 5.29 35.47 48.57
CA ASP A 5 4.60 34.20 48.33
C ASP A 5 4.65 33.87 46.82
N GLN A 6 5.81 33.40 46.35
CA GLN A 6 6.04 32.95 44.96
C GLN A 6 6.06 31.41 44.89
N GLN A 7 4.98 30.72 45.31
CA GLN A 7 4.92 29.25 45.20
C GLN A 7 3.61 28.63 44.61
N PRO A 8 2.70 29.33 43.90
CA PRO A 8 1.73 28.64 43.05
C PRO A 8 2.25 28.40 41.62
N GLU A 9 3.22 29.21 41.17
CA GLU A 9 3.66 29.24 39.77
C GLU A 9 4.56 28.06 39.38
N ASP A 10 5.51 27.69 40.23
CA ASP A 10 6.40 26.54 40.00
C ASP A 10 5.65 25.21 39.91
N THR A 11 4.51 25.11 40.59
CA THR A 11 3.74 23.86 40.67
C THR A 11 2.99 23.58 39.36
N TRP A 12 2.44 24.60 38.70
CA TRP A 12 1.78 24.41 37.41
C TRP A 12 2.78 24.23 36.28
N GLN A 13 3.93 24.91 36.34
CA GLN A 13 5.01 24.76 35.37
C GLN A 13 5.53 23.32 35.36
N LYS A 14 5.84 22.75 36.54
CA LYS A 14 6.26 21.35 36.67
C LYS A 14 5.23 20.39 36.07
N ARG A 15 3.94 20.58 36.40
CA ARG A 15 2.85 19.75 35.84
C ARG A 15 2.73 19.86 34.32
N LEU A 16 2.96 21.05 33.75
CA LEU A 16 2.94 21.27 32.32
C LEU A 16 4.11 20.55 31.63
N PHE A 17 5.31 20.66 32.19
CA PHE A 17 6.49 19.95 31.68
C PHE A 17 6.34 18.44 31.78
N ASP A 18 5.81 17.93 32.89
CA ASP A 18 5.52 16.50 33.05
C ASP A 18 4.51 16.01 32.01
N LYS A 19 3.49 16.81 31.70
CA LYS A 19 2.49 16.47 30.69
C LYS A 19 3.06 16.51 29.27
N LEU A 20 3.90 17.49 28.96
CA LEU A 20 4.62 17.56 27.68
C LEU A 20 5.57 16.38 27.50
N LYS A 21 6.35 16.04 28.53
CA LYS A 21 7.23 14.88 28.53
C LYS A 21 6.46 13.56 28.36
N ASN A 22 5.27 13.45 28.96
CA ASN A 22 4.39 12.29 28.77
C ASN A 22 3.83 12.21 27.35
N MET A 23 3.53 13.35 26.72
CA MET A 23 3.10 13.39 25.32
C MET A 23 4.25 13.02 24.37
N GLU A 24 5.46 13.52 24.64
CA GLU A 24 6.67 13.16 23.90
C GLU A 24 6.95 11.65 23.97
N ASP A 25 6.92 11.05 25.18
CA ASP A 25 7.10 9.59 25.36
C ASP A 25 6.03 8.78 24.61
N LYS A 26 4.78 9.26 24.58
CA LYS A 26 3.72 8.61 23.82
C LYS A 26 3.94 8.71 22.31
N LEU A 27 4.42 9.85 21.81
CA LEU A 27 4.75 10.01 20.40
C LEU A 27 5.93 9.13 20.00
N ASP A 28 6.93 9.00 20.86
CA ASP A 28 8.08 8.12 20.64
C ASP A 28 7.66 6.64 20.58
N ARG A 29 6.79 6.21 21.50
CA ARG A 29 6.16 4.87 21.43
C ARG A 29 5.35 4.65 20.17
N LEU A 30 4.60 5.65 19.71
CA LEU A 30 3.84 5.56 18.46
C LEU A 30 4.77 5.52 17.24
N LEU A 31 5.90 6.21 17.26
CA LEU A 31 6.93 6.14 16.23
C LEU A 31 7.54 4.73 16.17
N VAL A 32 7.94 4.18 17.32
CA VAL A 32 8.47 2.81 17.41
C VAL A 32 7.44 1.78 16.96
N LEU A 33 6.16 1.94 17.32
CA LEU A 33 5.07 1.09 16.85
C LEU A 33 4.86 1.24 15.35
N ARG A 34 4.92 2.46 14.79
CA ARG A 34 4.86 2.69 13.35
C ARG A 34 6.04 2.05 12.63
N GLU A 35 7.24 2.14 13.17
CA GLU A 35 8.44 1.54 12.58
C GLU A 35 8.35 0.01 12.58
N GLN A 36 7.78 -0.58 13.65
CA GLN A 36 7.45 -2.01 13.71
C GLN A 36 6.25 -2.39 12.82
N GLU A 37 5.27 -1.51 12.65
CA GLU A 37 4.11 -1.70 11.76
C GLU A 37 4.49 -1.51 10.29
N VAL A 38 5.54 -0.75 9.96
CA VAL A 38 6.05 -0.60 8.59
C VAL A 38 6.60 -1.93 8.08
N ASP A 39 7.18 -2.77 8.94
CA ASP A 39 7.52 -4.17 8.61
C ASP A 39 6.28 -5.09 8.49
N THR A 40 5.10 -4.62 8.90
CA THR A 40 3.80 -5.27 8.64
C THR A 40 3.00 -4.63 7.52
N THR A 41 3.52 -3.59 6.86
CA THR A 41 3.21 -3.31 5.45
C THR A 41 4.01 -4.26 4.54
N ILE A 42 4.00 -5.52 4.95
CA ILE A 42 3.81 -6.67 4.07
C ILE A 42 2.80 -6.21 3.03
N HIS A 43 3.29 -5.70 1.89
CA HIS A 43 2.67 -5.98 0.63
C HIS A 43 2.34 -7.48 0.73
N PRO A 44 1.05 -7.88 0.81
CA PRO A 44 0.71 -9.28 0.70
C PRO A 44 1.50 -9.77 -0.50
N PRO A 45 2.33 -10.83 -0.39
CA PRO A 45 3.21 -11.25 -1.49
C PRO A 45 2.34 -11.25 -2.72
N LEU A 46 2.59 -10.31 -3.64
CA LEU A 46 1.65 -9.85 -4.67
C LEU A 46 0.90 -11.09 -5.10
N LYS A 47 -0.35 -11.26 -4.64
CA LYS A 47 -1.14 -12.41 -5.09
C LYS A 47 -1.04 -12.27 -6.59
N PRO A 48 -0.47 -13.25 -7.33
CA PRO A 48 -0.38 -13.13 -8.77
C PRO A 48 -1.81 -12.86 -9.21
N GLU A 49 -2.09 -11.60 -9.57
CA GLU A 49 -3.45 -11.14 -9.64
C GLU A 49 -3.93 -11.65 -10.98
N TYR A 50 -4.54 -12.83 -10.92
CA TYR A 50 -5.03 -13.51 -12.08
C TYR A 50 -6.26 -12.76 -12.57
N LEU A 51 -6.09 -12.14 -13.72
CA LEU A 51 -7.14 -11.42 -14.41
C LEU A 51 -7.87 -12.39 -15.34
N ASP A 52 -9.19 -12.25 -15.41
CA ASP A 52 -9.96 -12.89 -16.46
C ASP A 52 -9.86 -12.08 -17.76
N ILE A 53 -10.27 -12.67 -18.87
CA ILE A 53 -10.28 -12.06 -20.19
C ILE A 53 -11.04 -10.72 -20.23
N ILE A 54 -12.06 -10.57 -19.39
CA ILE A 54 -12.85 -9.34 -19.26
C ILE A 54 -11.99 -8.21 -18.69
N ASP A 55 -11.22 -8.49 -17.65
CA ASP A 55 -10.40 -7.48 -16.98
C ASP A 55 -9.18 -7.13 -17.84
N VAL A 56 -8.57 -8.12 -18.49
CA VAL A 56 -7.51 -7.89 -19.48
C VAL A 56 -8.00 -7.01 -20.64
N SER A 57 -9.21 -7.27 -21.15
CA SER A 57 -9.84 -6.46 -22.21
C SER A 57 -10.01 -5.00 -21.79
N LYS A 58 -10.43 -4.74 -20.54
CA LYS A 58 -10.55 -3.38 -19.99
C LYS A 58 -9.20 -2.67 -19.85
N ILE A 59 -8.16 -3.38 -19.39
CA ILE A 59 -6.82 -2.81 -19.17
C ILE A 59 -6.15 -2.46 -20.49
N LEU A 60 -6.14 -3.41 -21.44
CA LEU A 60 -5.52 -3.21 -22.75
C LEU A 60 -6.39 -2.36 -23.70
N LYS A 61 -7.62 -2.02 -23.30
CA LYS A 61 -8.63 -1.31 -24.11
C LYS A 61 -8.81 -1.94 -25.48
N VAL A 62 -8.90 -3.28 -25.52
CA VAL A 62 -9.13 -4.05 -26.74
C VAL A 62 -10.36 -4.94 -26.58
N GLU A 63 -10.97 -5.33 -27.68
CA GLU A 63 -12.10 -6.26 -27.67
C GLU A 63 -11.66 -7.67 -27.18
N GLN A 64 -12.53 -8.37 -26.44
CA GLN A 64 -12.25 -9.71 -25.93
C GLN A 64 -11.84 -10.70 -27.02
N LYS A 65 -12.42 -10.57 -28.23
CA LYS A 65 -12.07 -11.37 -29.41
C LYS A 65 -10.59 -11.24 -29.79
N THR A 66 -10.01 -10.06 -29.62
CA THR A 66 -8.59 -9.80 -29.86
C THR A 66 -7.72 -10.55 -28.85
N ILE A 67 -8.13 -10.59 -27.58
CA ILE A 67 -7.44 -11.38 -26.55
C ILE A 67 -7.49 -12.88 -26.88
N TYR A 68 -8.64 -13.41 -27.30
CA TYR A 68 -8.74 -14.80 -27.75
C TYR A 68 -7.83 -15.10 -28.94
N ASN A 69 -7.76 -14.21 -29.92
CA ASN A 69 -6.85 -14.36 -31.05
C ASN A 69 -5.38 -14.36 -30.63
N TRP A 70 -5.00 -13.55 -29.63
CA TRP A 70 -3.63 -13.52 -29.12
C TRP A 70 -3.27 -14.74 -28.30
N VAL A 71 -4.21 -15.26 -27.51
CA VAL A 71 -4.10 -16.56 -26.82
C VAL A 71 -3.89 -17.67 -27.84
N TRP A 72 -4.72 -17.71 -28.89
CA TRP A 72 -4.61 -18.72 -29.95
C TRP A 72 -3.31 -18.59 -30.76
N ALA A 73 -2.86 -17.37 -31.02
CA ALA A 73 -1.59 -17.09 -31.68
C ALA A 73 -0.36 -17.31 -30.78
N GLY A 74 -0.54 -17.65 -29.49
CA GLY A 74 0.55 -17.85 -28.53
C GLY A 74 1.29 -16.58 -28.15
N LYS A 75 0.71 -15.40 -28.38
CA LYS A 75 1.31 -14.09 -28.06
C LYS A 75 1.18 -13.71 -26.59
N ILE A 76 0.18 -14.27 -25.90
CA ILE A 76 -0.08 -13.99 -24.49
C ILE A 76 -0.07 -15.31 -23.71
N PRO A 77 0.81 -15.46 -22.71
CA PRO A 77 0.77 -16.57 -21.78
C PRO A 77 -0.55 -16.57 -20.98
N TYR A 78 -1.12 -17.76 -20.80
CA TYR A 78 -2.38 -17.94 -20.09
C TYR A 78 -2.33 -19.20 -19.22
N LEU A 79 -3.08 -19.17 -18.13
CA LEU A 79 -3.31 -20.30 -17.25
C LEU A 79 -4.77 -20.71 -17.34
N LYS A 80 -5.04 -22.00 -17.54
CA LYS A 80 -6.40 -22.53 -17.54
C LYS A 80 -6.71 -23.14 -16.19
N ALA A 81 -7.58 -22.49 -15.41
CA ALA A 81 -8.04 -23.00 -14.12
C ALA A 81 -9.58 -23.05 -14.12
N ASN A 82 -10.15 -24.17 -13.65
CA ASN A 82 -11.62 -24.33 -13.52
C ASN A 82 -12.42 -23.96 -14.78
N GLY A 83 -11.86 -24.19 -15.97
CA GLY A 83 -12.51 -23.88 -17.25
C GLY A 83 -12.41 -22.42 -17.72
N ARG A 84 -11.74 -21.53 -16.96
CA ARG A 84 -11.51 -20.12 -17.32
C ARG A 84 -10.06 -19.87 -17.69
N LEU A 85 -9.83 -18.82 -18.50
CA LEU A 85 -8.50 -18.32 -18.83
C LEU A 85 -8.11 -17.25 -17.82
N LEU A 86 -6.95 -17.42 -17.22
CA LEU A 86 -6.37 -16.53 -16.24
C LEU A 86 -5.05 -15.97 -16.77
N PHE A 87 -4.85 -14.68 -16.57
CA PHE A 87 -3.68 -13.94 -17.05
C PHE A 87 -2.96 -13.28 -15.89
N LEU A 88 -1.63 -13.32 -15.87
CA LEU A 88 -0.86 -12.61 -14.84
C LEU A 88 -0.89 -11.11 -15.10
N ARG A 89 -1.21 -10.34 -14.07
CA ARG A 89 -1.21 -8.87 -14.14
C ARG A 89 0.12 -8.30 -14.63
N GLU A 90 1.24 -8.80 -14.13
CA GLU A 90 2.58 -8.32 -14.49
C GLU A 90 2.84 -8.41 -16.00
N GLU A 91 2.47 -9.54 -16.61
CA GLU A 91 2.68 -9.77 -18.05
C GLU A 91 1.81 -8.81 -18.90
N ILE A 92 0.58 -8.55 -18.46
CA ILE A 92 -0.33 -7.60 -19.14
C ILE A 92 0.18 -6.16 -19.02
N ASP A 93 0.67 -5.77 -17.85
CA ASP A 93 1.24 -4.43 -17.65
C ASP A 93 2.55 -4.25 -18.43
N GLU A 94 3.37 -5.31 -18.58
CA GLU A 94 4.52 -5.27 -19.50
C GLU A 94 4.11 -5.06 -20.96
N MET A 95 3.05 -5.73 -21.40
CA MET A 95 2.52 -5.55 -22.77
C MET A 95 1.97 -4.14 -22.98
N LEU A 96 1.33 -3.55 -21.97
CA LEU A 96 0.88 -2.16 -22.02
C LEU A 96 2.08 -1.21 -22.17
N ARG A 97 3.13 -1.41 -21.36
CA ARG A 97 4.35 -0.60 -21.41
C ARG A 97 5.09 -0.71 -22.75
N LYS A 98 5.08 -1.90 -23.39
CA LYS A 98 5.64 -2.09 -24.73
C LYS A 98 4.84 -1.37 -25.82
N ARG A 99 3.52 -1.22 -25.64
CA ARG A 99 2.63 -0.54 -26.60
C ARG A 99 2.79 0.98 -26.58
N ASP A 100 3.02 1.58 -25.42
CA ASP A 100 3.27 3.03 -25.28
C ASP A 100 4.66 3.47 -25.80
N GLY A 101 5.54 2.51 -26.14
CA GLY A 101 6.88 2.75 -26.69
C GLY A 101 7.01 2.58 -28.21
N TRP A 102 5.90 2.47 -28.94
CA TRP A 102 5.83 2.37 -30.41
C TRP A 102 5.06 3.56 -30.99
#